data_AF-A0A9W3APZ0-F1
#
_entry.id   AF-A0A9W3APZ0-F1
#
_cell.length_a   1.000
_cell.length_b   1.000
_cell.length_c   1.000
_cell.angle_alpha   90.00
_cell.angle_beta   90.00
_cell.angle_gamma   90.00
#
_symmetry.space_group_name_H-M   'P 1'
#
loop_
_entity.id
_entity.type
_entity.pdbx_description
1 polymer ?
#
loop_
_entity_poly.entity_id
_entity_poly.type
_entity_poly.pdbx_seq_one_letter_code
_entity_poly.pdbx_strand_id
1 'polypeptide(L)'
;MGLKDGVTTSFMLLAMSDTLYLITVVSRDAAFAFMVSEILSDYKKWYPVEPYGVYIYFGNAGRIPYVLSYLITTMIAILRCLCVVWPIRFKSLAFSKKLAIALVSLFIFVAVMSYLPVLLLMDMTFQFDTKLNTSRPALWMSPLREKVKNVIWTARSAVLPFITQVIMISCVVTMNKHLKSSYRFRHLHDNPSLNSISYLATLTFSNVFRKKTFQQPKNPSPELTGKDLQV
;
A
#
# COMPACT_ATOMS: atom_id res chain seq x y z
N MET A 1 -9.28 0.79 -23.31
CA MET A 1 -9.10 -0.08 -22.13
C MET A 1 -10.27 0.17 -21.18
N GLY A 2 -11.24 -0.76 -21.08
CA GLY A 2 -12.44 -0.55 -20.27
C GLY A 2 -12.23 -0.82 -18.79
N LEU A 3 -13.07 -0.24 -17.93
CA LEU A 3 -13.18 -0.44 -16.46
C LEU A 3 -13.54 -1.88 -16.02
N LYS A 4 -13.27 -2.88 -16.86
CA LYS A 4 -13.63 -4.29 -16.64
C LYS A 4 -12.60 -5.03 -15.79
N ASP A 5 -11.36 -4.55 -15.79
CA ASP A 5 -10.25 -5.20 -15.08
C ASP A 5 -10.02 -4.58 -13.70
N GLY A 6 -9.79 -5.44 -12.69
CA GLY A 6 -9.50 -5.01 -11.32
C GLY A 6 -8.21 -4.19 -11.21
N VAL A 7 -7.24 -4.43 -12.10
CA VAL A 7 -5.98 -3.66 -12.16
C VAL A 7 -6.22 -2.21 -12.57
N THR A 8 -6.99 -1.98 -13.65
CA THR A 8 -7.36 -0.63 -14.10
C THR A 8 -8.17 0.12 -13.04
N THR A 9 -9.09 -0.59 -12.37
CA THR A 9 -9.85 -0.05 -11.24
C THR A 9 -8.94 0.38 -10.09
N SER A 10 -7.91 -0.41 -9.79
CA SER A 10 -6.92 -0.09 -8.74
C SER A 10 -6.10 1.16 -9.08
N PHE A 11 -5.69 1.34 -10.34
CA PHE A 11 -5.00 2.56 -10.78
C PHE A 11 -5.89 3.79 -10.72
N MET A 12 -7.17 3.68 -11.07
CA MET A 12 -8.12 4.79 -10.94
C MET A 12 -8.29 5.19 -9.47
N LEU A 13 -8.44 4.22 -8.57
CA LEU A 13 -8.55 4.47 -7.13
C LEU A 13 -7.27 5.06 -6.53
N LEU A 14 -6.10 4.63 -7.03
CA LEU A 14 -4.82 5.26 -6.68
C LEU A 14 -4.80 6.74 -7.11
N ALA A 15 -5.14 7.04 -8.36
CA ALA A 15 -5.16 8.41 -8.87
C ALA A 15 -6.15 9.30 -8.09
N MET A 16 -7.32 8.77 -7.71
CA MET A 16 -8.27 9.48 -6.85
C MET A 16 -7.67 9.79 -5.47
N SER A 17 -6.97 8.82 -4.88
CA SER A 17 -6.30 8.98 -3.59
C SER A 17 -5.17 10.02 -3.66
N ASP A 18 -4.35 9.97 -4.70
CA ASP A 18 -3.27 10.94 -4.93
C ASP A 18 -3.83 12.35 -5.17
N THR A 19 -4.92 12.48 -5.92
CA THR A 19 -5.60 13.77 -6.14
C THR A 19 -6.14 14.33 -4.83
N LEU A 20 -6.78 13.50 -4.00
CA LEU A 20 -7.28 13.92 -2.68
C LEU A 20 -6.12 14.35 -1.77
N TYR A 21 -4.99 13.65 -1.82
CA TYR A 21 -3.79 14.05 -1.11
C TYR A 21 -3.28 15.42 -1.59
N LEU A 22 -3.17 15.64 -2.90
CA LEU A 22 -2.75 16.92 -3.45
C LEU A 22 -3.67 18.07 -3.04
N ILE A 23 -4.99 17.86 -3.03
CA ILE A 23 -5.95 18.87 -2.55
C ILE A 23 -5.62 19.25 -1.10
N THR A 24 -5.36 18.28 -0.22
CA THR A 24 -5.01 18.59 1.18
C THR A 24 -3.67 19.30 1.33
N VAL A 25 -2.69 19.00 0.46
CA VAL A 25 -1.38 19.68 0.45
C VAL A 25 -1.54 21.13 -0.01
N VAL A 26 -2.24 21.37 -1.13
CA VAL A 26 -2.50 22.73 -1.64
C VAL A 26 -3.28 23.56 -0.62
N SER A 27 -4.30 22.99 0.01
CA SER A 27 -5.06 23.68 1.07
C SER A 27 -4.19 24.04 2.28
N ARG A 28 -3.27 23.14 2.66
CA ARG A 28 -2.31 23.39 3.74
C ARG A 28 -1.32 24.50 3.37
N ASP A 29 -0.79 24.49 2.15
CA ASP A 29 0.16 25.49 1.68
C ASP A 29 -0.50 26.88 1.56
N ALA A 30 -1.75 26.92 1.09
CA ALA A 30 -2.55 28.15 1.09
C ALA A 30 -2.78 28.70 2.51
N ALA A 31 -3.12 27.84 3.47
CA ALA A 31 -3.28 28.24 4.86
C ALA A 31 -1.96 28.76 5.48
N PHE A 32 -0.83 28.15 5.13
CA PHE A 32 0.49 28.65 5.53
C PHE A 32 0.80 30.02 4.91
N ALA A 33 0.49 30.22 3.63
CA ALA A 33 0.67 31.51 2.97
C ALA A 33 -0.18 32.61 3.63
N PHE A 34 -1.42 32.31 4.02
CA PHE A 34 -2.27 33.26 4.76
C PHE A 34 -1.72 33.56 6.16
N MET A 35 -1.21 32.56 6.87
CA MET A 35 -0.54 32.76 8.16
C MET A 35 0.66 33.71 8.02
N VAL A 36 1.53 33.47 7.03
CA VAL A 36 2.71 34.31 6.78
C VAL A 36 2.29 35.72 6.38
N SER A 37 1.28 35.87 5.52
CA SER A 37 0.72 37.17 5.11
C SER A 37 0.17 37.97 6.31
N GLU A 38 -0.52 37.30 7.24
CA GLU A 38 -1.04 37.91 8.46
C GLU A 38 0.10 38.42 9.36
N ILE A 39 1.13 37.59 9.60
CA ILE A 39 2.30 37.95 10.41
C ILE A 39 3.11 39.09 9.78
N LEU A 40 3.38 39.02 8.47
CA LEU A 40 4.15 40.05 7.76
C LEU A 40 3.41 41.40 7.67
N SER A 41 2.09 41.38 7.71
CA SER A 41 1.27 42.59 7.68
C SER A 41 1.10 43.22 9.07
N ASP A 42 1.80 42.70 10.09
CA ASP A 42 1.61 43.08 11.50
C ASP A 42 0.13 43.01 11.89
N TYR A 43 -0.54 41.94 11.44
CA TYR A 43 -1.96 41.67 11.67
C TYR A 43 -2.95 42.73 11.15
N LYS A 44 -2.50 43.65 10.28
CA LYS A 44 -3.41 44.58 9.56
C LYS A 44 -4.34 43.84 8.58
N LYS A 45 -3.86 42.72 8.01
CA LYS A 45 -4.69 41.81 7.21
C LYS A 45 -5.27 40.76 8.14
N TRP A 46 -6.59 40.77 8.29
CA TRP A 46 -7.30 39.87 9.18
C TRP A 46 -8.08 38.82 8.39
N TYR A 47 -7.95 37.56 8.80
CA TYR A 47 -8.70 36.44 8.23
C TYR A 47 -9.78 35.96 9.22
N PRO A 48 -10.98 35.59 8.73
CA PRO A 48 -12.11 35.21 9.58
C PRO A 48 -11.89 33.89 10.34
N VAL A 49 -10.99 33.04 9.89
CA VAL A 49 -10.58 31.80 10.56
C VAL A 49 -9.07 31.84 10.75
N GLU A 50 -8.60 31.39 11.91
CA GLU A 50 -7.16 31.34 12.19
C GLU A 50 -6.43 30.45 11.17
N PRO A 51 -5.51 31.02 10.33
CA PRO A 51 -4.86 30.25 9.28
C PRO A 51 -3.98 29.10 9.81
N TYR A 52 -3.36 29.28 10.98
CA TYR A 52 -2.53 28.27 11.60
C TYR A 52 -3.33 27.01 12.00
N GLY A 53 -4.54 27.19 12.53
CA GLY A 53 -5.44 26.09 12.84
C GLY A 53 -5.81 25.28 11.60
N VAL A 54 -6.13 25.97 10.50
CA VAL A 54 -6.45 25.36 9.21
C VAL A 54 -5.26 24.57 8.64
N TYR A 55 -4.04 25.15 8.73
CA TYR A 55 -2.80 24.49 8.35
C TYR A 55 -2.60 23.15 9.09
N ILE A 56 -2.78 23.14 10.41
CA ILE A 56 -2.65 21.92 11.22
C ILE A 56 -3.76 20.92 10.86
N TYR A 57 -5.00 21.37 10.67
CA TYR A 57 -6.12 20.50 10.32
C TYR A 57 -5.88 19.76 9.00
N PHE A 58 -5.58 20.48 7.92
CA PHE A 58 -5.28 19.85 6.62
C PHE A 58 -4.02 18.99 6.67
N GLY A 59 -3.03 19.36 7.49
CA GLY A 59 -1.85 18.53 7.73
C GLY A 59 -2.16 17.16 8.35
N ASN A 60 -3.20 17.06 9.18
CA ASN A 60 -3.65 15.78 9.76
C ASN A 60 -4.63 15.06 8.82
N ALA A 61 -5.59 15.76 8.22
CA ALA A 61 -6.56 15.19 7.29
C ALA A 61 -5.87 14.59 6.04
N GLY A 62 -4.85 15.28 5.51
CA GLY A 62 -4.07 14.82 4.36
C GLY A 62 -3.27 13.54 4.58
N ARG A 63 -3.11 13.10 5.83
CA ARG A 63 -2.47 11.81 6.10
C ARG A 63 -3.35 10.61 5.74
N ILE A 64 -4.67 10.76 5.74
CA ILE A 64 -5.60 9.69 5.36
C ILE A 64 -5.43 9.27 3.89
N PRO A 65 -5.53 10.19 2.90
CA PRO A 65 -5.30 9.83 1.51
C PRO A 65 -3.84 9.42 1.26
N TYR A 66 -2.88 9.95 2.01
CA TYR A 66 -1.50 9.45 1.93
C TYR A 66 -1.38 7.97 2.32
N VAL A 67 -2.04 7.55 3.40
CA VAL A 67 -2.08 6.14 3.82
C VAL A 67 -2.74 5.26 2.77
N LEU A 68 -3.88 5.70 2.25
CA LEU A 68 -4.59 4.99 1.22
C LEU A 68 -3.72 4.78 -0.04
N SER A 69 -2.99 5.81 -0.47
CA SER A 69 -2.15 5.78 -1.67
C SER A 69 -1.04 4.72 -1.58
N TYR A 70 -0.31 4.65 -0.47
CA TYR A 70 0.74 3.63 -0.35
C TYR A 70 0.19 2.20 -0.15
N LEU A 71 -0.98 2.03 0.48
CA LEU A 71 -1.63 0.72 0.61
C LEU A 71 -2.08 0.21 -0.77
N ILE A 72 -2.71 1.06 -1.57
CA ILE A 72 -3.10 0.73 -2.95
C ILE A 72 -1.86 0.45 -3.80
N THR A 73 -0.80 1.23 -3.65
CA THR A 73 0.47 1.00 -4.37
C THR A 73 1.07 -0.36 -4.05
N THR A 74 1.11 -0.73 -2.76
CA THR A 74 1.56 -2.06 -2.32
C THR A 74 0.72 -3.18 -2.93
N MET A 75 -0.61 -3.02 -2.94
CA MET A 75 -1.52 -3.97 -3.57
C MET A 75 -1.22 -4.11 -5.08
N ILE A 76 -1.05 -3.01 -5.80
CA ILE A 76 -0.71 -3.03 -7.23
C ILE A 76 0.62 -3.74 -7.48
N ALA A 77 1.63 -3.54 -6.64
CA ALA A 77 2.92 -4.23 -6.78
C ALA A 77 2.79 -5.74 -6.57
N ILE A 78 2.00 -6.18 -5.58
CA ILE A 78 1.69 -7.61 -5.38
C ILE A 78 0.98 -8.16 -6.62
N LEU A 79 -0.01 -7.45 -7.16
CA LEU A 79 -0.71 -7.90 -8.37
C LEU A 79 0.25 -8.07 -9.55
N ARG A 80 1.12 -7.09 -9.80
CA ARG A 80 2.14 -7.16 -10.86
C ARG A 80 3.11 -8.32 -10.65
N CYS A 81 3.52 -8.59 -9.41
CA CYS A 81 4.37 -9.72 -9.07
C CYS A 81 3.65 -11.06 -9.35
N LEU A 82 2.41 -11.21 -8.90
CA LEU A 82 1.61 -12.43 -9.10
C LEU A 82 1.33 -12.72 -10.59
N CYS A 83 1.14 -11.69 -11.42
CA CYS A 83 1.00 -11.85 -12.87
C CYS A 83 2.21 -12.57 -13.50
N VAL A 84 3.41 -12.30 -12.99
CA VAL A 84 4.67 -12.84 -13.52
C VAL A 84 4.97 -14.21 -12.91
N VAL A 85 4.79 -14.35 -11.60
CA VAL A 85 5.12 -15.59 -10.87
C VAL A 85 4.13 -16.70 -11.20
N TRP A 86 2.84 -16.38 -11.33
CA TRP A 86 1.79 -17.39 -11.48
C TRP A 86 0.73 -17.03 -12.54
N PRO A 87 1.11 -16.97 -13.83
CA PRO A 87 0.21 -16.50 -14.89
C PRO A 87 -1.06 -17.34 -15.06
N ILE A 88 -0.97 -18.67 -14.86
CA ILE A 88 -2.10 -19.60 -15.03
C ILE A 88 -3.16 -19.38 -13.94
N ARG A 89 -2.73 -19.28 -12.67
CA ARG A 89 -3.67 -19.00 -11.58
C ARG A 89 -4.06 -17.54 -11.54
N PHE A 90 -3.27 -16.61 -12.07
CA PHE A 90 -3.67 -15.21 -12.19
C PHE A 90 -4.90 -15.04 -13.09
N LYS A 91 -5.17 -15.91 -14.07
CA LYS A 91 -6.42 -15.83 -14.85
C LYS A 91 -7.67 -16.24 -14.04
N SER A 92 -7.49 -17.15 -13.07
CA SER A 92 -8.54 -17.62 -12.15
C SER A 92 -8.69 -16.71 -10.92
N LEU A 93 -7.57 -16.21 -10.39
CA LEU A 93 -7.45 -15.18 -9.36
C LEU A 93 -7.53 -13.77 -9.93
N ALA A 94 -7.79 -13.63 -11.24
CA ALA A 94 -7.80 -12.36 -11.96
C ALA A 94 -8.68 -11.43 -11.16
N PHE A 95 -8.06 -10.42 -10.57
CA PHE A 95 -8.63 -9.68 -9.47
C PHE A 95 -10.00 -9.18 -9.91
N SER A 96 -11.05 -9.84 -9.45
CA SER A 96 -12.39 -9.49 -9.87
C SER A 96 -12.62 -8.06 -9.38
N LYS A 97 -13.30 -7.23 -10.18
CA LYS A 97 -13.60 -5.85 -9.79
C LYS A 97 -14.17 -5.77 -8.37
N LYS A 98 -14.97 -6.77 -7.98
CA LYS A 98 -15.52 -6.93 -6.62
C LYS A 98 -14.45 -7.03 -5.54
N LEU A 99 -13.40 -7.84 -5.76
CA LEU A 99 -12.31 -8.00 -4.82
C LEU A 99 -11.45 -6.74 -4.73
N ALA A 100 -11.21 -6.04 -5.86
CA ALA A 100 -10.53 -4.73 -5.89
C ALA A 100 -11.25 -3.73 -4.99
N ILE A 101 -12.56 -3.60 -5.20
CA ILE A 101 -13.39 -2.68 -4.43
C ILE A 101 -13.41 -3.09 -2.95
N ALA A 102 -13.54 -4.38 -2.63
CA ALA A 102 -13.55 -4.88 -1.26
C ALA A 102 -12.22 -4.64 -0.51
N LEU A 103 -11.08 -4.83 -1.18
CA LEU A 103 -9.79 -4.52 -0.56
C LEU A 103 -9.58 -3.01 -0.39
N VAL A 104 -9.94 -2.21 -1.38
CA VAL A 104 -9.80 -0.76 -1.27
C VAL A 104 -10.75 -0.19 -0.23
N SER A 105 -11.99 -0.69 -0.11
CA SER A 105 -12.89 -0.27 0.95
C SER A 105 -12.35 -0.63 2.34
N LEU A 106 -11.73 -1.82 2.48
CA LEU A 106 -11.01 -2.19 3.71
C LEU A 106 -9.85 -1.23 3.99
N PHE A 107 -9.06 -0.84 2.98
CA PHE A 107 -7.97 0.12 3.16
C PHE A 107 -8.47 1.51 3.54
N ILE A 108 -9.58 1.97 2.95
CA ILE A 108 -10.25 3.23 3.34
C ILE A 108 -10.66 3.14 4.80
N PHE A 109 -11.31 2.05 5.21
CA PHE A 109 -11.74 1.85 6.59
C PHE A 109 -10.55 1.88 7.56
N VAL A 110 -9.46 1.15 7.26
CA VAL A 110 -8.24 1.14 8.07
C VAL A 110 -7.62 2.54 8.13
N ALA A 111 -7.52 3.25 7.01
CA ALA A 111 -6.97 4.60 6.96
C ALA A 111 -7.79 5.57 7.82
N VAL A 112 -9.11 5.60 7.66
CA VAL A 112 -10.00 6.47 8.43
C VAL A 112 -9.97 6.13 9.92
N MET A 113 -10.14 4.86 10.30
CA MET A 113 -10.14 4.45 11.70
C MET A 113 -8.82 4.73 12.40
N SER A 114 -7.70 4.66 11.67
CA SER A 114 -6.40 5.00 12.23
C SER A 114 -6.23 6.49 12.52
N TYR A 115 -6.99 7.38 11.86
CA TYR A 115 -6.92 8.84 12.06
C TYR A 115 -8.10 9.42 12.83
N LEU A 116 -9.21 8.69 12.93
CA LEU A 116 -10.41 9.13 13.62
C LEU A 116 -10.14 9.63 15.05
N PRO A 117 -9.35 8.94 15.91
CA PRO A 117 -9.08 9.45 17.26
C PRO A 117 -8.33 10.79 17.29
N VAL A 118 -7.48 11.04 16.29
CA VAL A 118 -6.73 12.31 16.19
C VAL A 118 -7.65 13.43 15.75
N LEU A 119 -8.56 13.15 14.79
CA LEU A 119 -9.53 14.11 14.29
C LEU A 119 -10.59 14.45 15.33
N LEU A 120 -11.05 13.48 16.13
CA LEU A 120 -12.02 13.72 17.21
C LEU A 120 -11.45 14.56 18.37
N LEU A 121 -10.13 14.61 18.51
CA LEU A 121 -9.43 15.41 19.52
C LEU A 121 -9.03 16.81 19.00
N MET A 122 -9.53 17.19 17.82
CA MET A 122 -9.30 18.48 17.16
C MET A 122 -10.66 19.10 16.86
N ASP A 123 -10.87 20.33 17.28
CA ASP A 123 -12.10 21.06 17.01
C ASP A 123 -11.81 22.53 16.67
N MET A 124 -12.71 23.18 15.94
CA MET A 124 -12.63 24.61 15.64
C MET A 124 -13.57 25.36 16.55
N THR A 125 -13.04 25.96 17.62
CA THR A 125 -13.82 26.68 18.62
C THR A 125 -13.51 28.18 18.56
N PHE A 126 -14.47 29.02 18.97
CA PHE A 126 -14.22 30.44 19.13
C PHE A 126 -13.27 30.66 20.31
N GLN A 127 -12.09 31.19 20.03
CA GLN A 127 -11.10 31.53 21.05
C GLN A 127 -10.75 33.01 20.95
N PHE A 128 -10.55 33.62 22.11
CA PHE A 128 -10.14 35.02 22.21
C PHE A 128 -8.62 35.14 22.07
N ASP A 129 -8.17 35.88 21.07
CA ASP A 129 -6.75 36.15 20.83
C ASP A 129 -6.36 37.45 21.54
N THR A 130 -5.53 37.33 22.58
CA THR A 130 -5.06 38.48 23.37
C THR A 130 -4.16 39.42 22.60
N LYS A 131 -3.52 38.98 21.51
CA LYS A 131 -2.66 39.83 20.67
C LYS A 131 -3.47 40.74 19.76
N LEU A 132 -4.64 40.25 19.33
CA LEU A 132 -5.53 40.95 18.40
C LEU A 132 -6.74 41.57 19.08
N ASN A 133 -6.92 41.30 20.38
CA ASN A 133 -8.06 41.74 21.17
C ASN A 133 -9.41 41.38 20.50
N THR A 134 -9.47 40.20 19.85
CA THR A 134 -10.62 39.76 19.06
C THR A 134 -10.85 38.26 19.20
N SER A 135 -12.11 37.83 19.04
CA SER A 135 -12.49 36.42 19.06
C SER A 135 -12.61 35.89 17.64
N ARG A 136 -11.90 34.79 17.34
CA ARG A 136 -12.02 34.09 16.05
C ARG A 136 -12.03 32.58 16.22
N PRO A 137 -12.61 31.82 15.27
CA PRO A 137 -12.45 30.37 15.21
C PRO A 137 -10.97 30.00 15.10
N ALA A 138 -10.47 29.31 16.12
CA ALA A 138 -9.11 28.83 16.24
C ALA A 138 -9.12 27.34 16.54
N LEU A 139 -8.04 26.65 16.14
CA LEU A 139 -7.96 25.22 16.35
C LEU A 139 -7.73 24.92 17.83
N TRP A 140 -8.71 24.26 18.44
CA TRP A 140 -8.59 23.70 19.77
C TRP A 140 -8.05 22.28 19.70
N MET A 141 -7.11 21.97 20.60
CA MET A 141 -6.51 20.65 20.71
C MET A 141 -6.61 20.15 22.16
N SER A 142 -7.20 18.97 22.34
CA SER A 142 -7.31 18.37 23.66
C SER A 142 -5.92 18.05 24.26
N PRO A 143 -5.69 18.28 25.56
CA PRO A 143 -4.42 17.93 26.22
C PRO A 143 -4.15 16.41 26.22
N LEU A 144 -5.20 15.58 26.07
CA LEU A 144 -5.05 14.13 25.94
C LEU A 144 -4.43 13.72 24.60
N ARG A 145 -4.44 14.62 23.61
CA ARG A 145 -3.98 14.36 22.24
C ARG A 145 -2.52 13.96 22.18
N GLU A 146 -1.62 14.51 23.00
CA GLU A 146 -0.20 14.17 22.88
C GLU A 146 0.09 12.71 23.24
N LYS A 147 -0.52 12.21 24.32
CA LYS A 147 -0.41 10.81 24.74
C LYS A 147 -0.94 9.86 23.66
N VAL A 148 -2.13 10.18 23.13
CA VAL A 148 -2.78 9.41 22.07
C VAL A 148 -1.97 9.51 20.76
N LYS A 149 -1.47 10.69 20.41
CA LYS A 149 -0.70 10.94 19.19
C LYS A 149 0.56 10.11 19.17
N ASN A 150 1.33 10.05 20.26
CA ASN A 150 2.60 9.33 20.28
C ASN A 150 2.42 7.82 20.03
N VAL A 151 1.46 7.19 20.71
CA VAL A 151 1.19 5.75 20.53
C VAL A 151 0.75 5.45 19.10
N ILE A 152 -0.26 6.20 18.61
CA ILE A 152 -0.79 5.94 17.27
C ILE A 152 0.22 6.38 16.19
N TRP A 153 1.05 7.40 16.44
CA TRP A 153 2.10 7.84 15.51
C TRP A 153 3.18 6.78 15.33
N THR A 154 3.64 6.13 16.40
CA THR A 154 4.64 5.05 16.32
C THR A 154 4.10 3.86 15.53
N ALA A 155 2.88 3.39 15.86
CA ALA A 155 2.27 2.27 15.13
C ALA A 155 2.07 2.60 13.63
N ARG A 156 1.60 3.81 13.31
CA ARG A 156 1.28 4.19 11.92
C ARG A 156 2.49 4.58 11.09
N SER A 157 3.43 5.34 11.66
CA SER A 157 4.52 5.95 10.88
C SER A 157 5.75 5.06 10.81
N ALA A 158 5.94 4.14 11.76
CA ALA A 158 7.07 3.22 11.74
C ALA A 158 6.67 1.85 11.20
N VAL A 159 5.65 1.21 11.78
CA VAL A 159 5.36 -0.20 11.50
C VAL A 159 4.76 -0.39 10.11
N LEU A 160 3.74 0.40 9.76
CA LEU A 160 3.00 0.19 8.52
C LEU A 160 3.86 0.46 7.25
N PRO A 161 4.62 1.56 7.16
CA PRO A 161 5.56 1.78 6.05
C PRO A 161 6.69 0.75 5.99
N PHE A 162 7.17 0.28 7.14
CA PHE A 162 8.21 -0.75 7.16
C PHE A 162 7.70 -2.08 6.57
N ILE A 163 6.50 -2.51 6.97
CA ILE A 163 5.86 -3.72 6.43
C ILE A 163 5.63 -3.58 4.92
N THR A 164 5.04 -2.47 4.47
CA THR A 164 4.79 -2.25 3.04
C THR A 164 6.08 -2.19 2.23
N GLN A 165 7.13 -1.57 2.76
CA GLN A 165 8.44 -1.53 2.10
C GLN A 165 9.05 -2.93 1.94
N VAL A 166 9.01 -3.77 2.98
CA VAL A 166 9.48 -5.17 2.91
C VAL A 166 8.71 -5.95 1.85
N ILE A 167 7.38 -5.80 1.81
CA ILE A 167 6.52 -6.43 0.80
C ILE A 167 6.91 -5.97 -0.61
N MET A 168 7.07 -4.67 -0.82
CA MET A 168 7.47 -4.09 -2.12
C MET A 168 8.82 -4.65 -2.60
N ILE A 169 9.83 -4.66 -1.73
CA ILE A 169 11.15 -5.21 -2.04
C ILE A 169 11.04 -6.69 -2.43
N SER A 170 10.29 -7.48 -1.66
CA SER A 170 10.10 -8.91 -1.95
C SER A 170 9.42 -9.14 -3.30
N CYS A 171 8.43 -8.31 -3.66
CA CYS A 171 7.73 -8.37 -4.94
C CYS A 171 8.69 -8.06 -6.11
N VAL A 172 9.48 -7.00 -6.00
CA VAL A 172 10.45 -6.62 -7.04
C VAL A 172 11.51 -7.69 -7.26
N VAL A 173 12.10 -8.22 -6.17
CA VAL A 173 13.12 -9.27 -6.26
C VAL A 173 12.54 -10.54 -6.90
N THR A 174 11.34 -10.94 -6.50
CA THR A 174 10.69 -12.15 -7.04
C THR A 174 10.33 -11.95 -8.51
N MET A 175 9.72 -10.82 -8.87
CA MET A 175 9.40 -10.47 -10.25
C MET A 175 10.65 -10.51 -11.15
N ASN A 176 11.75 -9.88 -10.73
CA ASN A 176 13.00 -9.86 -11.49
C ASN A 176 13.59 -11.26 -11.70
N LYS A 177 13.55 -12.12 -10.68
CA LYS A 177 14.02 -13.52 -10.80
C LYS A 177 13.22 -14.31 -11.83
N HIS A 178 11.89 -14.19 -11.80
CA HIS A 178 11.02 -14.88 -12.75
C HIS A 178 11.14 -14.31 -14.17
N LEU A 179 11.20 -12.99 -14.33
CA LEU A 179 11.43 -12.36 -15.64
C LEU A 179 12.76 -12.80 -16.27
N LYS A 180 13.84 -12.85 -15.48
CA LYS A 180 15.16 -13.32 -15.97
C LYS A 180 15.11 -14.78 -16.40
N SER A 181 14.40 -15.63 -15.65
CA SER A 181 14.19 -17.04 -16.00
C SER A 181 13.40 -17.19 -17.32
N SER A 182 12.27 -16.48 -17.44
CA SER A 182 11.46 -16.50 -18.66
C SER A 182 12.18 -15.92 -19.88
N TYR A 183 12.99 -14.88 -19.69
CA TYR A 183 13.83 -14.30 -20.74
C TYR A 183 14.85 -15.31 -21.27
N ARG A 184 15.57 -15.99 -20.37
CA ARG A 184 16.56 -17.02 -20.72
C ARG A 184 15.91 -18.20 -21.44
N PHE A 185 14.75 -18.68 -20.99
CA PHE A 185 14.04 -19.77 -21.65
C PHE A 185 13.70 -19.43 -23.11
N ARG A 186 13.24 -18.20 -23.38
CA ARG A 186 12.91 -17.76 -24.74
C ARG A 186 14.15 -17.63 -25.63
N HIS A 187 15.23 -17.03 -25.11
CA HIS A 187 16.46 -16.82 -25.90
C HIS A 187 17.27 -18.10 -26.15
N LEU A 188 17.13 -19.13 -25.31
CA LEU A 188 17.72 -20.44 -25.57
C LEU A 188 17.12 -21.12 -26.81
N HIS A 189 15.89 -20.76 -27.18
CA HIS A 189 15.23 -21.30 -28.36
C HIS A 189 15.66 -20.57 -29.66
N ASP A 190 16.18 -19.35 -29.55
CA ASP A 190 16.64 -18.53 -30.69
C ASP A 190 18.13 -18.72 -31.04
N ASN A 191 18.96 -19.28 -30.14
CA ASN A 191 20.39 -19.53 -30.38
C ASN A 191 20.84 -20.94 -29.90
N PRO A 192 20.81 -21.97 -30.77
CA PRO A 192 21.10 -23.36 -30.39
C PRO A 192 22.56 -23.64 -29.99
N SER A 193 23.50 -22.71 -30.22
CA SER A 193 24.93 -22.87 -29.87
C SER A 193 25.25 -22.66 -28.39
N LEU A 194 24.34 -22.05 -27.60
CA LEU A 194 24.51 -21.83 -26.15
C LEU A 194 24.04 -23.02 -25.28
N ASN A 195 23.55 -24.08 -25.93
CA ASN A 195 22.95 -25.23 -25.26
C ASN A 195 23.93 -25.96 -24.33
N SER A 196 25.18 -26.16 -24.72
CA SER A 196 26.17 -26.92 -23.92
C SER A 196 26.47 -26.29 -22.55
N ILE A 197 26.59 -24.97 -22.45
CA ILE A 197 26.88 -24.24 -21.20
C ILE A 197 25.61 -24.13 -20.34
N SER A 198 24.44 -24.05 -20.99
CA SER A 198 23.15 -23.88 -20.30
C SER A 198 22.68 -25.14 -19.59
N TYR A 199 22.96 -26.33 -20.12
CA TYR A 199 22.64 -27.61 -19.47
C TYR A 199 23.38 -27.77 -18.13
N LEU A 200 24.65 -27.35 -18.06
CA LEU A 200 25.45 -27.43 -16.84
C LEU A 200 24.87 -26.55 -15.72
N ALA A 201 24.50 -25.31 -16.03
CA ALA A 201 23.94 -24.37 -15.05
C ALA A 201 22.49 -24.70 -14.62
N THR A 202 21.71 -25.35 -15.50
CA THR A 202 20.32 -25.74 -15.20
C THR A 202 20.26 -26.99 -14.31
N LEU A 203 21.23 -27.91 -14.46
CA LEU A 203 21.39 -29.05 -13.54
C LEU A 203 21.75 -28.58 -12.11
N THR A 204 22.58 -27.55 -11.97
CA THR A 204 22.93 -27.01 -10.64
C THR A 204 21.73 -26.34 -9.96
N PHE A 205 20.88 -25.62 -10.70
CA PHE A 205 19.73 -24.90 -10.12
C PHE A 205 18.52 -25.83 -9.84
N SER A 206 18.28 -26.81 -10.71
CA SER A 206 17.21 -27.82 -10.54
C SER A 206 17.48 -28.72 -9.33
N ASN A 207 18.74 -29.12 -9.11
CA ASN A 207 19.12 -29.97 -7.98
C ASN A 207 19.01 -29.24 -6.62
N VAL A 208 19.06 -27.91 -6.59
CA VAL A 208 18.85 -27.12 -5.36
C VAL A 208 17.37 -26.95 -5.03
N PHE A 209 16.51 -26.75 -6.04
CA PHE A 209 15.07 -26.57 -5.80
C PHE A 209 14.31 -27.89 -5.61
N ARG A 210 14.73 -28.98 -6.27
CA ARG A 210 14.07 -30.29 -6.13
C ARG A 210 14.32 -30.93 -4.75
N LYS A 211 15.39 -30.54 -4.05
CA LYS A 211 15.72 -31.10 -2.72
C LYS A 211 14.86 -30.56 -1.57
N LYS A 212 13.98 -29.56 -1.80
CA LYS A 212 13.15 -28.96 -0.74
C LYS A 212 11.66 -29.30 -0.77
N THR A 213 11.14 -30.01 -1.77
CA THR A 213 9.66 -30.16 -1.93
C THR A 213 9.12 -31.59 -1.98
N PHE A 214 9.92 -32.62 -1.68
CA PHE A 214 9.39 -33.99 -1.56
C PHE A 214 10.04 -34.74 -0.39
N GLN A 215 9.55 -34.45 0.80
CA GLN A 215 9.58 -35.39 1.92
C GLN A 215 8.14 -35.52 2.43
N GLN A 216 7.38 -36.43 1.82
CA GLN A 216 6.25 -37.07 2.47
C GLN A 216 6.58 -38.57 2.60
N PRO A 217 6.31 -39.20 3.76
CA PRO A 217 6.74 -40.54 4.06
C PRO A 217 5.90 -41.58 3.32
N LYS A 218 6.60 -42.57 2.74
CA LYS A 218 6.05 -43.72 2.02
C LYS A 218 5.68 -44.79 3.05
N ASN A 219 4.39 -45.06 3.25
CA ASN A 219 3.93 -46.25 3.96
C ASN A 219 3.77 -47.39 2.94
N PRO A 220 4.30 -48.61 3.19
CA PRO A 220 4.22 -49.72 2.26
C PRO A 220 2.85 -50.42 2.33
N SER A 221 2.23 -50.60 1.15
CA SER A 221 1.09 -51.50 0.95
C SER A 221 1.51 -52.97 1.09
N PRO A 222 0.68 -53.83 1.70
CA PRO A 222 0.74 -55.25 1.44
C PRO A 222 -0.10 -55.60 0.20
N GLU A 223 0.61 -56.19 -0.75
CA GLU A 223 0.16 -57.10 -1.82
C GLU A 223 -1.05 -57.96 -1.40
N LEU A 224 -2.12 -57.93 -2.19
CA LEU A 224 -3.17 -58.94 -2.18
C LEU A 224 -3.18 -59.63 -3.54
N THR A 225 -2.64 -60.85 -3.50
CA THR A 225 -2.44 -61.81 -4.57
C THR A 225 -3.77 -62.31 -5.11
N GLY A 226 -3.99 -62.15 -6.42
CA GLY A 226 -5.08 -62.79 -7.14
C GLY A 226 -4.79 -64.27 -7.39
N LYS A 227 -5.25 -65.12 -6.47
CA LYS A 227 -5.46 -66.55 -6.67
C LYS A 227 -6.56 -66.98 -5.70
N ASP A 228 -7.81 -66.90 -6.15
CA ASP A 228 -8.95 -67.70 -5.68
C ASP A 228 -10.08 -67.54 -6.71
N LEU A 229 -9.90 -68.22 -7.84
CA LEU A 229 -10.90 -68.47 -8.85
C LEU A 229 -10.73 -69.94 -9.22
N GLN A 230 -11.35 -70.82 -8.42
CA GLN A 230 -11.76 -72.21 -8.74
C GLN A 230 -12.25 -72.88 -7.44
N VAL A 231 -13.57 -72.89 -7.23
CA VAL A 231 -14.52 -74.03 -7.26
C VAL A 231 -15.92 -73.47 -6.96
#